data_AF-A0A940KR52-F1
#
_entry.id   AF-A0A940KR52-F1
#
_cell.length_a   1.000
_cell.length_b   1.000
_cell.length_c   1.000
_cell.angle_alpha   90.00
_cell.angle_beta   90.00
_cell.angle_gamma   90.00
#
_symmetry.space_group_name_H-M   'P 1'
#
loop_
_entity.id
_entity.type
_entity.pdbx_description
1 polymer ?
#
loop_
_entity_poly.entity_id
_entity_poly.type
_entity_poly.pdbx_seq_one_letter_code
_entity_poly.pdbx_strand_id
1 'polypeptide(L)'
;MKQMLPLRTIEYNVPLPAKSTRHVVADGEIGHEQPTSLLHAHIDFQSGQLQIDGNWKFIMSANPQAEKKWFSLHQEWVHLNATIYPGQAVDLADAKSGAAFAVEGILSDGDTDAEYTGLLLLDPAKGNKIQGLQCWKLSLYLYNTESDECEIKLNWVFYPAAKAGEMN
;
A
#
# COMPACT_ATOMS: atom_id res chain seq x y z
N MET A 1 -28.85 15.09 -8.28
CA MET A 1 -27.74 14.14 -8.49
C MET A 1 -26.87 14.18 -7.25
N LYS A 2 -26.58 13.04 -6.59
CA LYS A 2 -25.67 13.01 -5.43
C LYS A 2 -24.24 13.19 -5.95
N GLN A 3 -23.58 14.26 -5.52
CA GLN A 3 -22.20 14.56 -5.87
C GLN A 3 -21.29 13.56 -5.15
N MET A 4 -20.53 12.75 -5.89
CA MET A 4 -19.50 11.91 -5.28
C MET A 4 -18.35 12.80 -4.83
N LEU A 5 -17.91 12.64 -3.58
CA LEU A 5 -16.73 13.33 -3.09
C LEU A 5 -15.48 12.74 -3.75
N PRO A 6 -14.48 13.56 -4.09
CA PRO A 6 -13.24 13.07 -4.68
C PRO A 6 -12.51 12.18 -3.68
N LEU A 7 -11.84 11.16 -4.19
CA LEU A 7 -10.98 10.28 -3.41
C LEU A 7 -9.79 11.09 -2.90
N ARG A 8 -9.65 11.15 -1.57
CA ARG A 8 -8.58 11.86 -0.89
C ARG A 8 -7.57 10.88 -0.32
N THR A 9 -8.05 9.91 0.45
CA THR A 9 -7.19 8.96 1.14
C THR A 9 -7.66 7.52 0.97
N ILE A 10 -6.72 6.59 1.02
CA ILE A 10 -6.94 5.15 1.14
C ILE A 10 -6.07 4.64 2.28
N GLU A 11 -6.68 3.84 3.16
CA GLU A 11 -5.96 3.07 4.16
C GLU A 11 -6.25 1.59 3.94
N TYR A 12 -5.19 0.78 3.87
CA TYR A 12 -5.27 -0.66 3.66
C TYR A 12 -4.44 -1.40 4.69
N ASN A 13 -5.05 -2.39 5.34
CA ASN A 13 -4.48 -3.10 6.47
C ASN A 13 -4.63 -4.61 6.31
N VAL A 14 -3.52 -5.34 6.40
CA VAL A 14 -3.49 -6.80 6.49
C VAL A 14 -3.10 -7.17 7.92
N PRO A 15 -4.04 -7.68 8.74
CA PRO A 15 -3.74 -8.02 10.12
C PRO A 15 -2.78 -9.21 10.21
N LEU A 16 -2.02 -9.27 11.31
CA LEU A 16 -1.25 -10.47 11.64
C LEU A 16 -2.19 -11.65 11.91
N PRO A 17 -1.83 -12.88 11.51
CA PRO A 17 -2.57 -14.07 11.88
C PRO A 17 -2.61 -14.20 13.41
N ALA A 18 -3.79 -14.47 13.98
CA ALA A 18 -4.02 -14.58 15.43
C ALA A 18 -3.17 -15.63 16.17
N LYS A 19 -2.35 -16.43 15.46
CA LYS A 19 -1.43 -17.42 16.04
C LYS A 19 -0.02 -16.87 16.31
N SER A 20 0.33 -15.67 15.85
CA SER A 20 1.66 -15.07 16.06
C SER A 20 1.79 -14.25 17.34
N THR A 21 0.71 -14.04 18.11
CA THR A 21 0.68 -13.17 19.32
C THR A 21 1.09 -13.87 20.63
N ARG A 22 1.87 -14.95 20.60
CA ARG A 22 2.41 -15.57 21.82
C ARG A 22 3.93 -15.51 21.86
N HIS A 23 4.44 -14.38 22.33
CA HIS A 23 5.68 -14.38 23.11
C HIS A 23 5.49 -13.52 24.35
N VAL A 24 5.59 -14.17 25.51
CA VAL A 24 5.61 -13.55 26.83
C VAL A 24 6.93 -12.78 26.92
N VAL A 25 6.88 -11.45 26.97
CA VAL A 25 8.03 -10.64 27.34
C VAL A 25 8.16 -10.75 28.87
N ALA A 26 9.03 -11.66 29.30
CA ALA A 26 9.65 -11.55 30.62
C ALA A 26 10.77 -10.52 30.50
N ASP A 27 10.81 -9.61 31.47
CA ASP A 27 11.83 -8.59 31.72
C ASP A 27 11.91 -7.39 30.77
N GLY A 28 11.26 -6.30 31.19
CA GLY A 28 12.02 -5.13 31.66
C GLY A 28 12.71 -4.21 30.65
N GLU A 29 12.64 -4.46 29.35
CA GLU A 29 13.13 -3.51 28.34
C GLU A 29 11.97 -2.79 27.64
N ILE A 30 12.18 -1.50 27.33
CA ILE A 30 11.24 -0.67 26.57
C ILE A 30 11.16 -1.28 25.16
N GLY A 31 10.23 -2.21 25.00
CA GLY A 31 10.06 -2.95 23.76
C GLY A 31 9.68 -1.99 22.65
N HIS A 32 10.43 -2.05 21.55
CA HIS A 32 9.95 -1.59 20.25
C HIS A 32 8.52 -2.11 20.07
N GLU A 33 7.57 -1.20 19.84
CA GLU A 33 6.16 -1.56 19.61
C GLU A 33 6.11 -2.62 18.53
N GLN A 34 5.65 -3.83 18.89
CA GLN A 34 5.60 -4.92 17.93
C GLN A 34 4.59 -4.55 16.84
N PRO A 35 4.94 -4.73 15.56
CA PRO A 35 4.05 -4.41 14.46
C PRO A 35 2.75 -5.21 14.57
N THR A 36 1.62 -4.52 14.41
CA THR A 36 0.27 -5.09 14.59
C THR A 36 -0.33 -5.68 13.31
N SER A 37 0.30 -5.45 12.16
CA SER A 37 -0.18 -5.79 10.82
C SER A 37 0.95 -6.28 9.92
N LEU A 38 0.71 -7.29 9.08
CA LEU A 38 1.65 -7.75 8.05
C LEU A 38 1.94 -6.68 6.99
N LEU A 39 0.96 -5.82 6.74
CA LEU A 39 1.05 -4.69 5.81
C LEU A 39 0.08 -3.61 6.28
N HIS A 40 0.57 -2.39 6.40
CA HIS A 40 -0.21 -1.15 6.47
C HIS A 40 0.21 -0.31 5.26
N ALA A 41 -0.76 0.17 4.49
CA ALA A 41 -0.54 1.08 3.38
C ALA A 41 -1.48 2.28 3.52
N HIS A 42 -0.90 3.47 3.49
CA HIS A 42 -1.62 4.73 3.53
C HIS A 42 -1.30 5.56 2.29
N ILE A 43 -2.34 5.99 1.59
CA ILE A 43 -2.24 6.80 0.38
C ILE A 43 -3.05 8.06 0.60
N ASP A 44 -2.41 9.22 0.51
CA ASP A 44 -3.05 10.52 0.48
C ASP A 44 -2.81 11.15 -0.89
N PHE A 45 -3.83 11.05 -1.75
CA PHE A 45 -3.82 11.63 -3.09
C PHE A 45 -3.81 13.16 -3.04
N GLN A 46 -4.34 13.78 -1.99
CA GLN A 46 -4.39 15.23 -1.88
C GLN A 46 -3.02 15.82 -1.57
N SER A 47 -2.27 15.22 -0.65
CA SER A 47 -0.88 15.61 -0.36
C SER A 47 0.15 14.95 -1.29
N GLY A 48 -0.27 13.94 -2.05
CA GLY A 48 0.61 13.16 -2.91
C GLY A 48 1.56 12.27 -2.12
N GLN A 49 1.13 11.71 -0.99
CA GLN A 49 1.96 10.87 -0.12
C GLN A 49 1.51 9.42 -0.16
N LEU A 50 2.47 8.50 -0.18
CA LEU A 50 2.29 7.05 -0.08
C LEU A 50 3.23 6.52 1.01
N GLN A 51 2.68 5.83 1.98
CA GLN A 51 3.44 5.16 3.04
C GLN A 51 3.07 3.68 3.06
N ILE A 52 4.08 2.81 3.20
CA ILE A 52 3.88 1.38 3.38
C ILE A 52 4.78 0.87 4.49
N ASP A 53 4.16 0.31 5.53
CA ASP A 53 4.84 -0.40 6.60
C ASP A 53 4.49 -1.88 6.47
N GLY A 54 5.48 -2.76 6.41
CA GLY A 54 5.15 -4.17 6.26
C GLY A 54 6.31 -5.13 6.39
N ASN A 55 5.94 -6.39 6.52
CA ASN A 55 6.88 -7.48 6.54
C ASN A 55 7.45 -7.68 5.13
N TRP A 56 8.78 -7.69 4.99
CA TRP A 56 9.46 -7.81 3.71
C TRP A 56 9.03 -9.05 2.92
N LYS A 57 8.96 -10.22 3.58
CA LYS A 57 8.56 -11.47 2.93
C LYS A 57 7.13 -11.42 2.43
N PHE A 58 6.26 -10.73 3.17
CA PHE A 58 4.87 -10.53 2.74
C PHE A 58 4.82 -9.63 1.50
N ILE A 59 5.48 -8.47 1.54
CA ILE A 59 5.53 -7.50 0.42
C ILE A 59 6.14 -8.14 -0.84
N MET A 60 7.21 -8.91 -0.68
CA MET A 60 7.94 -9.56 -1.78
C MET A 60 7.40 -10.93 -2.18
N SER A 61 6.31 -11.40 -1.59
CA SER A 61 5.73 -12.72 -1.91
C SER A 61 5.35 -12.86 -3.40
N ALA A 62 5.06 -11.75 -4.09
CA ALA A 62 4.78 -11.72 -5.52
C ALA A 62 6.04 -11.67 -6.41
N ASN A 63 7.24 -11.52 -5.83
CA ASN A 63 8.52 -11.46 -6.53
C ASN A 63 9.58 -12.37 -5.87
N PRO A 64 9.53 -13.68 -6.11
CA PRO A 64 10.46 -14.65 -5.49
C PRO A 64 11.91 -14.51 -5.94
N GLN A 65 12.21 -13.69 -6.96
CA GLN A 65 13.59 -13.42 -7.37
C GLN A 65 14.28 -12.40 -6.45
N ALA A 66 13.54 -11.38 -5.98
CA ALA A 66 14.03 -10.38 -5.03
C ALA A 66 14.46 -11.00 -3.69
N GLU A 67 13.79 -12.09 -3.28
CA GLU A 67 14.11 -12.83 -2.07
C GLU A 67 15.58 -13.31 -2.06
N LYS A 68 16.12 -13.75 -3.20
CA LYS A 68 17.50 -14.29 -3.27
C LYS A 68 18.61 -13.23 -3.15
N LYS A 69 18.31 -11.96 -3.41
CA LYS A 69 19.29 -10.87 -3.40
C LYS A 69 19.31 -10.07 -2.10
N TRP A 70 18.22 -10.08 -1.34
CA TRP A 70 18.10 -9.32 -0.09
C TRP A 70 18.55 -10.13 1.16
N PHE A 71 18.77 -11.45 1.02
CA PHE A 71 19.19 -12.30 2.13
C PHE A 71 20.69 -12.21 2.42
N SER A 72 21.06 -11.37 3.39
CA SER A 72 22.00 -11.83 4.42
C SER A 72 22.02 -11.01 5.72
N LEU A 73 21.54 -9.76 5.78
CA LEU A 73 21.74 -8.91 6.97
C LEU A 73 20.58 -7.97 7.37
N HIS A 74 19.47 -7.95 6.64
CA HIS A 74 18.44 -6.89 6.75
C HIS A 74 17.26 -7.23 7.64
N GLN A 75 16.60 -6.19 8.19
CA GLN A 75 15.46 -6.35 9.09
C GLN A 75 14.24 -6.95 8.38
N GLU A 76 13.39 -7.63 9.15
CA GLU A 76 12.19 -8.28 8.61
C GLU A 76 11.08 -7.28 8.23
N TRP A 77 11.14 -6.08 8.79
CA TRP A 77 10.16 -5.02 8.60
C TRP A 77 10.78 -3.87 7.82
N VAL A 78 10.02 -3.37 6.84
CA VAL A 78 10.43 -2.28 5.98
C VAL A 78 9.38 -1.16 5.98
N HIS A 79 9.87 0.06 5.78
CA HIS A 79 9.07 1.27 5.66
C HIS A 79 9.35 1.92 4.30
N LEU A 80 8.34 2.06 3.46
CA LEU A 80 8.38 2.86 2.24
C LEU A 80 7.76 4.23 2.52
N ASN A 81 8.48 5.29 2.21
CA ASN A 81 7.93 6.64 2.13
C ASN A 81 8.09 7.17 0.70
N ALA A 82 6.99 7.52 0.04
CA ALA A 82 6.96 7.84 -1.37
C ALA A 82 6.03 9.02 -1.70
N THR A 83 6.36 9.73 -2.77
CA THR A 83 5.58 10.82 -3.34
C THR A 83 4.86 10.36 -4.61
N ILE A 84 3.61 10.79 -4.77
CA ILE A 84 2.71 10.47 -5.88
C ILE A 84 2.55 11.72 -6.74
N TYR A 85 2.70 11.58 -8.06
CA TYR A 85 2.60 12.68 -9.02
C TYR A 85 1.53 12.44 -10.09
N PRO A 86 0.65 13.43 -10.36
CA PRO A 86 0.45 14.65 -9.56
C PRO A 86 -0.25 14.32 -8.23
N GLY A 87 0.14 15.01 -7.15
CA GLY A 87 -0.61 15.01 -5.89
C GLY A 87 -1.89 15.82 -6.02
N GLN A 88 -2.97 15.17 -6.45
CA GLN A 88 -4.30 15.78 -6.52
C GLN A 88 -5.39 14.77 -6.17
N ALA A 89 -6.46 15.27 -5.54
CA ALA A 89 -7.64 14.45 -5.25
C ALA A 89 -8.24 13.88 -6.54
N VAL A 90 -8.64 12.61 -6.50
CA VAL A 90 -9.06 11.88 -7.71
C VAL A 90 -10.58 11.87 -7.80
N ASP A 91 -11.13 12.44 -8.87
CA ASP A 91 -12.56 12.33 -9.13
C ASP A 91 -12.89 10.96 -9.75
N LEU A 92 -13.46 10.08 -8.92
CA LEU A 92 -13.88 8.75 -9.34
C LEU A 92 -15.28 8.73 -9.97
N ALA A 93 -16.05 9.82 -9.90
CA ALA A 93 -17.42 9.87 -10.39
C ALA A 93 -17.49 9.81 -11.93
N ASP A 94 -16.54 10.46 -12.59
CA ASP A 94 -16.46 10.57 -14.05
C ASP A 94 -15.40 9.66 -14.68
N ALA A 95 -14.56 9.01 -13.86
CA ALA A 95 -13.46 8.19 -14.32
C ALA A 95 -13.94 6.82 -14.85
N LYS A 96 -14.20 6.74 -16.15
CA LYS A 96 -14.48 5.48 -16.87
C LYS A 96 -13.20 4.71 -17.26
N SER A 97 -12.07 5.41 -17.30
CA SER A 97 -10.80 4.93 -17.87
C SER A 97 -9.73 4.63 -16.83
N GLY A 98 -10.02 4.81 -15.55
CA GLY A 98 -9.00 4.71 -14.50
C GLY A 98 -8.10 5.95 -14.40
N ALA A 99 -7.10 5.89 -13.53
CA ALA A 99 -6.09 6.91 -13.33
C ALA A 99 -4.72 6.26 -13.06
N ALA A 100 -3.65 6.93 -13.48
CA ALA A 100 -2.28 6.48 -13.28
C ALA A 100 -1.45 7.63 -12.71
N PHE A 101 -0.61 7.32 -11.73
CA PHE A 101 0.25 8.28 -11.04
C PHE A 101 1.68 7.75 -11.04
N ALA A 102 2.64 8.64 -11.29
CA ALA A 102 4.04 8.31 -11.06
C ALA A 102 4.31 8.29 -9.55
N VAL A 103 5.21 7.41 -9.12
CA VAL A 103 5.58 7.25 -7.72
C VAL A 103 7.09 7.20 -7.61
N GLU A 104 7.65 7.95 -6.66
CA GLU A 104 9.07 7.95 -6.32
C GLU A 104 9.21 7.93 -4.80
N GLY A 105 10.07 7.09 -4.25
CA GLY A 105 10.21 6.97 -2.80
C GLY A 105 11.43 6.19 -2.35
N ILE A 106 11.56 6.11 -1.04
CA ILE A 106 12.66 5.43 -0.36
C ILE A 106 12.07 4.30 0.48
N LEU A 107 12.58 3.09 0.27
CA LEU A 107 12.33 1.95 1.14
C LEU A 107 13.49 1.83 2.13
N SER A 108 13.17 1.81 3.42
CA SER A 108 14.12 1.64 4.50
C SER A 108 13.82 0.39 5.30
N ASP A 109 14.84 -0.34 5.73
CA ASP A 109 14.74 -1.41 6.75
C ASP A 109 15.26 -0.95 8.12
N GLY A 110 15.52 0.35 8.29
CA GLY A 110 16.11 0.96 9.48
C GLY A 110 17.64 1.00 9.49
N ASP A 111 18.30 0.14 8.69
CA ASP A 111 19.76 0.08 8.57
C ASP A 111 20.24 0.58 7.19
N THR A 112 19.41 0.42 6.17
CA THR A 112 19.69 0.77 4.78
C THR A 112 18.49 1.37 4.10
N ASP A 113 18.77 2.25 3.13
CA ASP A 113 17.79 2.92 2.31
C ASP A 113 18.02 2.53 0.84
N ALA A 114 16.94 2.30 0.11
CA ALA A 114 16.95 2.02 -1.32
C ALA A 114 15.90 2.87 -2.04
N GLU A 115 16.28 3.45 -3.17
CA GLU A 115 15.40 4.25 -3.99
C GLU A 115 14.49 3.38 -4.86
N TYR A 116 13.20 3.73 -4.90
CA TYR A 116 12.18 3.06 -5.68
C TYR A 116 11.41 4.05 -6.56
N THR A 117 11.15 3.66 -7.79
CA THR A 117 10.31 4.43 -8.72
C THR A 117 9.29 3.54 -9.42
N GLY A 118 8.15 4.10 -9.82
CA GLY A 118 7.16 3.33 -10.57
C GLY A 118 5.80 4.00 -10.68
N LEU A 119 4.75 3.19 -10.59
CA LEU A 119 3.38 3.59 -10.93
C LEU A 119 2.36 3.11 -9.90
N LEU A 120 1.43 3.99 -9.57
CA LEU A 120 0.18 3.68 -8.87
C LEU A 120 -0.97 3.76 -9.88
N LEU A 121 -1.71 2.67 -10.04
CA LEU A 121 -2.80 2.54 -11.00
C LEU A 121 -4.14 2.34 -10.27
N LEU A 122 -5.13 3.14 -10.64
CA LEU A 122 -6.52 3.04 -10.22
C LEU A 122 -7.38 2.61 -11.39
N ASP A 123 -7.93 1.40 -11.36
CA ASP A 123 -8.77 0.86 -12.42
C ASP A 123 -10.17 0.53 -11.91
N PRO A 124 -11.23 0.75 -12.72
CA PRO A 124 -12.53 0.17 -12.43
C PRO A 124 -12.44 -1.36 -12.42
N ALA A 125 -12.84 -2.00 -11.32
CA ALA A 125 -12.78 -3.45 -11.22
C ALA A 125 -13.85 -4.09 -12.14
N LYS A 126 -13.43 -5.04 -12.99
CA LYS A 126 -14.34 -5.81 -13.84
C LYS A 126 -15.09 -6.82 -12.96
N GLY A 127 -16.41 -6.68 -12.83
CA GLY A 127 -17.25 -7.65 -12.12
C GLY A 127 -17.94 -7.11 -10.87
N ASN A 128 -18.56 -5.94 -10.97
CA ASN A 128 -19.45 -5.41 -9.93
C ASN A 128 -20.57 -6.42 -9.60
N LYS A 129 -20.46 -7.09 -8.45
CA LYS A 129 -21.51 -7.99 -7.94
C LYS A 129 -22.62 -7.23 -7.19
N ILE A 130 -22.36 -5.99 -6.79
CA ILE A 130 -23.29 -5.19 -6.00
C ILE A 130 -23.80 -4.03 -6.85
N GLN A 131 -25.11 -4.02 -7.14
CA GLN A 131 -25.75 -2.91 -7.85
C GLN A 131 -25.52 -1.60 -7.09
N GLY A 132 -25.08 -0.56 -7.81
CA GLY A 132 -24.93 0.79 -7.26
C GLY A 132 -23.56 1.13 -6.68
N LEU A 133 -22.73 0.16 -6.26
CA LEU A 133 -21.37 0.42 -5.76
C LEU A 133 -20.34 0.16 -6.85
N GLN A 134 -19.48 1.14 -7.14
CA GLN A 134 -18.38 0.95 -8.10
C GLN A 134 -17.16 0.45 -7.34
N CYS A 135 -16.71 -0.75 -7.71
CA CYS A 135 -15.52 -1.37 -7.18
C CYS A 135 -14.28 -0.87 -7.95
N TRP A 136 -13.21 -0.57 -7.21
CA TRP A 136 -11.95 -0.08 -7.76
C TRP A 136 -10.81 -1.01 -7.41
N LYS A 137 -9.93 -1.25 -8.37
CA LYS A 137 -8.66 -1.96 -8.20
C LYS A 137 -7.56 -0.91 -8.11
N LEU A 138 -6.71 -1.05 -7.11
CA LEU A 138 -5.52 -0.25 -6.91
C LEU A 138 -4.30 -1.16 -7.07
N SER A 139 -3.38 -0.81 -7.96
CA SER A 139 -2.18 -1.60 -8.24
C SER A 139 -0.96 -0.70 -8.11
N LEU A 140 0.00 -1.09 -7.27
CA LEU A 140 1.28 -0.42 -7.07
C LEU A 140 2.39 -1.27 -7.66
N TYR A 141 3.19 -0.67 -8.53
CA TYR A 141 4.38 -1.25 -9.15
C TYR A 141 5.55 -0.34 -8.84
N LEU A 142 6.57 -0.85 -8.15
CA LEU A 142 7.80 -0.11 -7.87
C LEU A 142 9.00 -0.95 -8.23
N TYR A 143 10.01 -0.32 -8.80
CA TYR A 143 11.29 -0.91 -9.14
C TYR A 143 12.39 -0.22 -8.35
N ASN A 144 13.31 -1.02 -7.81
CA ASN A 144 14.54 -0.52 -7.22
C ASN A 144 15.41 0.05 -8.33
N THR A 145 15.82 1.31 -8.19
CA THR A 145 16.60 2.03 -9.22
C THR A 145 18.03 1.51 -9.36
N GLU A 146 18.54 0.84 -8.34
CA GLU A 146 19.89 0.28 -8.28
C GLU A 146 19.94 -1.23 -8.60
N SER A 147 18.77 -1.89 -8.71
CA SER A 147 18.67 -3.33 -8.91
C SER A 147 17.45 -3.72 -9.75
N ASP A 148 17.71 -4.05 -11.01
CA ASP A 148 16.71 -4.46 -12.01
C ASP A 148 15.84 -5.67 -11.61
N GLU A 149 16.23 -6.42 -10.58
CA GLU A 149 15.54 -7.63 -10.13
C GLU A 149 14.67 -7.43 -8.89
N CYS A 150 14.67 -6.22 -8.29
CA CYS A 150 13.91 -5.94 -7.10
C CYS A 150 12.68 -5.08 -7.42
N GLU A 151 11.53 -5.74 -7.51
CA GLU A 151 10.25 -5.13 -7.85
C GLU A 151 9.20 -5.43 -6.78
N ILE A 152 8.49 -4.40 -6.32
CA ILE A 152 7.34 -4.49 -5.42
C ILE A 152 6.06 -4.45 -6.27
N LYS A 153 5.18 -5.44 -6.07
CA LYS A 153 3.87 -5.53 -6.71
C LYS A 153 2.77 -5.73 -5.68
N LEU A 154 1.97 -4.70 -5.44
CA LEU A 154 0.83 -4.78 -4.52
C LEU A 154 -0.48 -4.51 -5.28
N ASN A 155 -1.50 -5.30 -4.98
CA ASN A 155 -2.81 -5.20 -5.62
C ASN A 155 -3.91 -5.26 -4.57
N TRP A 156 -4.77 -4.25 -4.52
CA TRP A 156 -5.86 -4.14 -3.57
C TRP A 156 -7.17 -3.81 -4.28
N VAL A 157 -8.29 -4.15 -3.64
CA VAL A 157 -9.63 -3.83 -4.12
C VAL A 157 -10.34 -3.03 -3.04
N PHE A 158 -10.97 -1.91 -3.41
CA PHE A 158 -11.67 -1.05 -2.47
C PHE A 158 -13.01 -0.53 -3.02
N TYR A 159 -13.85 -0.06 -2.11
CA TYR A 159 -15.15 0.52 -2.39
C TYR A 159 -15.19 1.95 -1.83
N PRO A 160 -15.44 2.98 -2.66
CA PRO A 160 -15.54 4.35 -2.16
C PRO A 160 -16.71 4.49 -1.17
N ALA A 161 -16.42 4.99 0.02
CA ALA A 161 -17.43 5.23 1.06
C ALA A 161 -18.49 6.27 0.67
N ALA A 162 -18.21 7.11 -0.33
CA ALA A 162 -19.05 8.25 -0.75
C ALA A 162 -20.46 7.87 -1.29
N LYS A 163 -20.77 6.59 -1.47
CA LYS A 163 -22.15 6.13 -1.75
C LYS A 163 -22.92 5.63 -0.52
N ALA A 164 -22.23 5.40 0.60
CA ALA A 164 -22.82 4.93 1.86
C ALA A 164 -23.14 6.06 2.85
N GLY A 165 -22.86 7.32 2.49
CA GLY A 165 -23.26 8.51 3.25
C GLY A 165 -24.73 8.85 3.07
N GLU A 166 -25.60 7.96 3.53
CA GLU A 166 -26.96 8.23 3.99
C GLU A 166 -27.49 6.92 4.58
N MET A 167 -27.30 6.72 5.88
CA MET A 167 -28.23 5.97 6.70
C MET A 167 -28.47 6.80 7.96
N ASN A 168 -29.77 7.02 8.19
CA ASN A 168 -30.36 7.87 9.23
C ASN A 168 -29.80 7.65 10.64
#